data_AF-D6TPR5-F1
#
_entry.id   AF-D6TPR5-F1
#
_cell.length_a   1.000
_cell.length_b   1.000
_cell.length_c   1.000
_cell.angle_alpha   90.00
_cell.angle_beta   90.00
_cell.angle_gamma   90.00
#
_symmetry.space_group_name_H-M   'P 1'
#
loop_
_entity.id
_entity.type
_entity.pdbx_description
1 polymer ?
#
loop_
_entity_poly.entity_id
_entity_poly.type
_entity_poly.pdbx_seq_one_letter_code
_entity_poly.pdbx_strand_id
1 'polypeptide(L)' 'MLGLHPFTIVIFLTTAFWLWMMVDCILNKSLRDTEKVLWFLLIFFTQIAGAIIYFIIGRTKRNIVH' A
#
# COMPACT_ATOMS: atom_id res chain seq x y z
N MET A 1 13.49 -11.86 31.47
CA MET A 1 13.94 -12.62 30.29
C MET A 1 13.15 -12.10 29.10
N LEU A 2 13.68 -11.09 28.40
CA LEU A 2 13.00 -10.41 27.29
C LEU A 2 12.98 -11.34 26.06
N GLY A 3 11.96 -12.19 25.98
CA GLY A 3 11.67 -12.95 24.77
C GLY A 3 11.10 -12.01 23.71
N LEU A 4 11.98 -11.41 22.91
CA LEU A 4 11.59 -10.71 21.69
C LEU A 4 10.94 -11.75 20.77
N HIS A 5 9.61 -11.80 20.78
CA HIS A 5 8.85 -12.73 19.97
C HIS A 5 8.99 -12.27 18.51
N PRO A 6 9.68 -12.99 17.62
CA PRO A 6 9.92 -12.55 16.24
C PRO A 6 8.62 -12.23 15.49
N PHE A 7 7.51 -12.81 15.93
CA PHE A 7 6.16 -12.53 15.43
C PHE A 7 5.72 -11.07 15.58
N THR A 8 6.06 -10.36 16.66
CA THR A 8 5.64 -8.96 16.82
C THR A 8 6.34 -8.03 15.84
N ILE A 9 7.62 -8.30 15.54
CA ILE A 9 8.41 -7.55 14.58
C ILE A 9 7.82 -7.71 13.18
N VAL A 10 7.46 -8.94 12.79
CA VAL A 10 6.83 -9.22 11.49
C VAL A 10 5.50 -8.48 11.35
N ILE A 11 4.62 -8.55 12.36
CA ILE A 11 3.34 -7.84 12.34
C ILE A 11 3.56 -6.33 12.16
N PHE A 12 4.48 -5.75 12.91
CA PHE A 12 4.74 -4.31 12.86
C PHE A 12 5.28 -3.87 11.49
N LEU A 13 6.22 -4.65 10.92
CA LEU A 13 6.76 -4.40 9.58
C LEU A 13 5.68 -4.52 8.50
N THR A 14 4.83 -5.55 8.58
CA THR A 14 3.73 -5.78 7.65
C THR A 14 2.72 -4.64 7.71
N THR A 15 2.31 -4.21 8.92
CA THR A 15 1.39 -3.08 9.09
C THR A 15 2.02 -1.75 8.64
N ALA A 16 3.30 -1.51 8.96
CA ALA A 16 4.02 -0.32 8.52
C ALA A 16 4.15 -0.26 6.98
N PHE A 17 4.44 -1.39 6.34
CA PHE A 17 4.47 -1.50 4.88
C PHE A 17 3.09 -1.21 4.27
N TRP A 18 2.02 -1.77 4.83
CA TRP A 18 0.66 -1.51 4.36
C TRP A 18 0.29 -0.02 4.47
N LEU A 19 0.55 0.61 5.63
CA LEU A 19 0.32 2.05 5.85
C LEU A 19 1.12 2.91 4.86
N TRP A 20 2.39 2.56 4.62
CA TRP A 20 3.22 3.28 3.67
C TRP A 20 2.64 3.27 2.25
N MET A 21 2.04 2.15 1.84
CA MET A 21 1.41 2.02 0.51
C MET A 21 0.12 2.85 0.39
N MET A 22 -0.62 3.03 1.49
CA MET A 22 -1.76 3.96 1.51
C MET A 22 -1.29 5.41 1.37
N VAL A 23 -0.20 5.78 2.05
CA VAL A 23 0.41 7.11 1.96
C VAL A 23 0.94 7.36 0.54
N ASP A 24 1.66 6.41 -0.05
CA ASP A 24 2.13 6.50 -1.43
C ASP A 24 0.96 6.72 -2.40
N CYS A 25 -0.13 5.97 -2.24
CA CYS A 25 -1.35 6.14 -3.05
C CYS A 25 -1.93 7.56 -3.00
N ILE A 26 -2.02 8.17 -1.81
CA ILE A 26 -2.55 9.53 -1.65
C ILE A 26 -1.59 10.57 -2.25
N LEU A 27 -0.29 10.40 -2.03
CA LEU A 27 0.76 11.29 -2.52
C LEU A 27 0.98 11.17 -4.04
N ASN A 28 0.50 10.10 -4.68
CA ASN A 28 0.72 9.84 -6.09
C ASN A 28 -0.07 10.82 -6.97
N LYS A 29 0.53 11.96 -7.31
CA LYS A 29 -0.07 13.00 -8.19
C LYS A 29 -0.44 12.52 -9.60
N SER A 30 0.06 11.37 -10.03
CA SER A 30 -0.27 10.78 -11.33
C SER A 30 -1.66 10.15 -11.38
N LEU A 31 -2.25 9.81 -10.23
CA LEU A 31 -3.58 9.21 -10.15
C LEU A 31 -4.63 10.32 -10.07
N ARG A 32 -5.71 10.17 -10.83
CA ARG A 32 -6.90 11.03 -10.73
C ARG A 32 -7.51 10.91 -9.33
N ASP A 33 -8.16 11.95 -8.83
CA ASP A 33 -8.75 11.96 -7.48
C ASP A 33 -9.67 10.74 -7.22
N THR A 34 -10.51 10.38 -8.19
CA THR A 34 -11.37 9.19 -8.09
C THR A 34 -10.57 7.88 -8.02
N GLU A 35 -9.48 7.77 -8.81
CA GLU A 35 -8.63 6.57 -8.80
C GLU A 35 -7.84 6.44 -7.49
N LYS A 36 -7.42 7.56 -6.89
CA LYS A 36 -6.78 7.55 -5.57
C LYS A 36 -7.71 6.98 -4.51
N VAL A 37 -8.97 7.44 -4.48
CA VAL A 37 -9.97 6.96 -3.51
C VAL A 37 -10.23 5.47 -3.73
N LEU A 38 -10.34 5.02 -4.97
CA LEU A 38 -10.60 3.61 -5.30
C LEU A 38 -9.43 2.71 -4.90
N TRP A 39 -8.19 3.13 -5.17
CA TRP A 39 -6.99 2.42 -4.72
C TRP A 39 -6.83 2.42 -3.21
N PHE A 40 -7.06 3.56 -2.55
CA PHE A 40 -7.04 3.66 -1.10
C PHE A 40 -8.06 2.69 -0.48
N LEU A 41 -9.29 2.65 -0.99
CA LEU A 41 -10.34 1.76 -0.49
C LEU A 41 -10.01 0.28 -0.75
N LEU A 42 -9.44 -0.04 -1.92
CA LEU A 42 -8.97 -1.39 -2.25
C LEU A 42 -7.88 -1.85 -1.27
N ILE A 43 -6.82 -1.06 -1.11
CA ILE A 43 -5.71 -1.33 -0.18
C ILE A 43 -6.23 -1.42 1.26
N PHE A 44 -7.21 -0.60 1.62
CA PHE A 44 -7.82 -0.61 2.95
C PHE A 44 -8.56 -1.92 3.25
N PHE A 45 -9.42 -2.38 2.34
CA PHE A 45 -10.22 -3.59 2.52
C PHE A 45 -9.41 -4.88 2.35
N THR A 46 -8.47 -4.90 1.42
CA THR A 46 -7.69 -6.11 1.08
C THR A 46 -6.31 -6.15 1.76
N GLN A 47 -5.97 -5.14 2.55
CA GLN A 47 -4.75 -5.08 3.35
C GLN A 47 -3.49 -5.27 2.47
N ILE A 48 -2.61 -6.20 2.87
CA ILE A 48 -1.37 -6.53 2.15
C ILE A 48 -1.64 -6.95 0.71
N ALA A 49 -2.72 -7.69 0.44
CA ALA A 49 -3.03 -8.13 -0.92
C ALA A 49 -3.29 -6.92 -1.83
N GLY A 50 -4.05 -5.94 -1.36
CA GLY A 50 -4.29 -4.69 -2.09
C GLY A 50 -3.04 -3.87 -2.30
N ALA A 51 -2.16 -3.80 -1.30
CA ALA A 51 -0.88 -3.12 -1.41
C ALA A 51 0.01 -3.74 -2.51
N ILE A 52 0.05 -5.08 -2.62
CA ILE A 52 0.79 -5.78 -3.68
C ILE A 52 0.19 -5.47 -5.05
N ILE A 53 -1.14 -5.52 -5.18
CA ILE A 53 -1.84 -5.22 -6.44
C ILE A 53 -1.58 -3.76 -6.86
N TYR A 54 -1.61 -2.82 -5.92
CA TYR A 54 -1.26 -1.42 -6.14
C TYR A 54 0.17 -1.26 -6.62
N PHE A 55 1.12 -1.96 -5.99
CA PHE A 55 2.52 -1.89 -6.36
C PHE A 55 2.77 -2.29 -7.81
N ILE A 56 2.10 -3.35 -8.27
CA ILE A 56 2.28 -3.88 -9.62
C ILE A 56 1.51 -3.03 -10.65
N ILE A 57 0.23 -2.75 -10.39
CA ILE A 57 -0.67 -2.15 -11.39
C ILE A 57 -0.76 -0.63 -11.23
N GLY A 58 -0.95 -0.15 -9.99
CA GLY A 58 -1.09 1.27 -9.67
C GLY A 58 0.14 2.08 -10.05
N ARG A 59 1.35 1.55 -9.82
CA ARG A 59 2.59 2.19 -10.28
C ARG A 59 2.81 2.10 -11.79
N THR A 60 2.37 1.02 -12.44
CA THR A 60 2.51 0.86 -13.90
C THR A 60 1.73 1.90 -14.69
N LYS A 61 0.56 2.33 -14.21
CA LYS A 61 -0.20 3.42 -14.85
C LYS A 61 0.56 4.75 -14.93
N ARG A 62 1.62 4.96 -14.12
CA ARG A 62 2.49 6.16 -14.26
C ARG A 62 3.24 6.22 -15.58
N ASN A 63 3.51 5.09 -16.24
CA ASN A 63 4.36 5.02 -17.43
C ASN A 63 3.57 4.87 -18.75
N ILE A 64 2.27 4.60 -18.70
CA ILE A 64 1.46 4.31 -19.90
C ILE A 64 0.85 5.58 -20.51
N VAL A 65 0.87 6.71 -19.80
CA VAL A 65 0.25 7.98 -20.25
C VAL A 65 1.25 8.96 -20.89
N HIS A 66 2.43 8.49 -21.30
CA HIS A 66 3.35 9.25 -22.14
C HIS A 66 3.11 8.98 -23.62
#